data_AF-A0A819MJF3-F1
#
_entry.id   AF-A0A819MJF3-F1
#
_cell.length_a   1.000
_cell.length_b   1.000
_cell.length_c   1.000
_cell.angle_alpha   90.00
_cell.angle_beta   90.00
_cell.angle_gamma   90.00
#
_symmetry.space_group_name_H-M   'P 1'
#
loop_
_entity.id
_entity.type
_entity.pdbx_description
1 polymer ?
#
loop_
_entity_poly.entity_id
_entity_poly.type
_entity_poly.pdbx_seq_one_letter_code
_entity_poly.pdbx_strand_id
1 'polypeptide(L)'
;MTDLVDLFLAADDAFNAEQYELAIELLTKIINKYSNQVLDDMKKETLVKLIKIRIDVFFSAERYHDVLIDIEKLKRHGVKVEDDPNLSSIILQSRFSSFCTCKCDCVEEVKIEENKCK
;
A
#
# COMPACT_ATOMS: atom_id res chain seq x y z
N MET A 1 -12.38 24.28 -7.66
CA MET A 1 -12.45 23.39 -6.50
C MET A 1 -12.42 21.99 -7.08
N THR A 2 -11.25 21.34 -7.12
CA THR A 2 -11.11 20.02 -7.75
C THR A 2 -11.87 19.01 -6.92
N ASP A 3 -12.82 18.29 -7.54
CA ASP A 3 -13.64 17.32 -6.86
C ASP A 3 -12.75 16.14 -6.42
N LEU A 4 -13.12 15.50 -5.32
CA LEU A 4 -12.42 14.31 -4.85
C LEU A 4 -12.50 13.16 -5.87
N VAL A 5 -13.62 13.12 -6.59
CA VAL A 5 -13.84 12.22 -7.72
C VAL A 5 -12.82 12.49 -8.83
N ASP A 6 -12.56 13.76 -9.17
CA ASP A 6 -11.59 14.12 -10.21
C ASP A 6 -10.17 13.69 -9.83
N LEU A 7 -9.78 13.87 -8.56
CA LEU A 7 -8.46 13.42 -8.08
C LEU A 7 -8.33 11.90 -8.09
N PHE A 8 -9.41 11.19 -7.78
CA PHE A 8 -9.42 9.73 -7.83
C PHE A 8 -9.32 9.22 -9.27
N LEU A 9 -10.11 9.76 -10.20
CA LEU A 9 -10.05 9.42 -11.61
C LEU A 9 -8.67 9.71 -12.19
N ALA A 10 -8.07 10.86 -11.86
CA ALA A 10 -6.71 11.18 -12.29
C ALA A 10 -5.66 10.19 -11.74
N ALA A 11 -5.86 9.67 -10.51
CA ALA A 11 -4.96 8.67 -9.94
C ALA A 11 -5.11 7.31 -10.61
N ASP A 12 -6.35 6.92 -10.95
CA ASP A 12 -6.66 5.68 -11.67
C ASP A 12 -6.11 5.72 -13.10
N ASP A 13 -6.32 6.84 -13.81
CA ASP A 13 -5.74 7.07 -15.14
C ASP A 13 -4.21 7.02 -15.11
N ALA A 14 -3.58 7.63 -14.11
CA ALA A 14 -2.13 7.57 -13.92
C ALA A 14 -1.65 6.13 -13.66
N PHE A 15 -2.37 5.36 -12.84
CA PHE A 15 -2.05 3.96 -12.58
C PHE A 15 -2.17 3.09 -13.83
N ASN A 16 -3.27 3.22 -14.58
CA ASN A 16 -3.50 2.49 -15.83
C ASN A 16 -2.49 2.87 -16.93
N ALA A 17 -1.92 4.08 -16.85
CA ALA A 17 -0.84 4.54 -17.72
C ALA A 17 0.57 4.18 -17.19
N GLU A 18 0.68 3.37 -16.14
CA GLU A 18 1.93 2.98 -15.47
C GLU A 18 2.74 4.17 -14.92
N GLN A 19 2.10 5.33 -14.73
CA GLN A 19 2.68 6.52 -14.13
C GLN A 19 2.58 6.43 -12.60
N TYR A 20 3.23 5.43 -12.02
CA TYR A 20 3.06 5.07 -10.60
C TYR A 20 3.37 6.21 -9.63
N GLU A 21 4.42 6.99 -9.85
CA GLU A 21 4.77 8.11 -8.97
C GLU A 21 3.69 9.20 -8.97
N LEU A 22 3.07 9.47 -10.13
CA LEU A 22 1.95 10.41 -10.22
C LEU A 22 0.71 9.85 -9.49
N ALA A 23 0.38 8.58 -9.69
CA ALA A 23 -0.71 7.92 -8.99
C ALA A 23 -0.52 7.95 -7.46
N ILE A 24 0.71 7.68 -6.98
CA ILE A 24 1.09 7.76 -5.57
C ILE A 24 0.92 9.17 -5.01
N GLU A 25 1.38 10.19 -5.74
CA GLU A 25 1.26 11.59 -5.33
C GLU A 25 -0.21 11.99 -5.18
N LEU A 26 -1.04 11.66 -6.17
CA LEU A 26 -2.47 11.96 -6.17
C LEU A 26 -3.19 11.25 -5.03
N LEU A 27 -2.99 9.94 -4.86
CA LEU A 27 -3.59 9.18 -3.76
C LEU A 27 -3.16 9.69 -2.39
N THR A 28 -1.89 10.08 -2.23
CA THR A 28 -1.38 10.63 -0.97
C THR A 28 -2.03 11.97 -0.64
N LYS A 29 -2.25 12.85 -1.63
CA LYS A 29 -3.01 14.10 -1.44
C LYS A 29 -4.44 13.83 -0.99
N ILE A 30 -5.13 12.87 -1.63
CA ILE A 30 -6.51 12.50 -1.27
C ILE A 30 -6.55 11.96 0.17
N ILE A 31 -5.69 10.98 0.49
CA ILE A 31 -5.63 10.34 1.81
C ILE A 31 -5.35 11.37 2.91
N ASN A 32 -4.37 12.26 2.74
CA ASN A 32 -4.05 13.29 3.74
C ASN A 32 -5.22 14.26 3.97
N LYS A 33 -6.03 14.55 2.94
CA LYS A 33 -7.23 15.38 3.08
C LYS A 33 -8.31 14.72 3.94
N TYR A 34 -8.40 13.38 3.90
CA TYR A 34 -9.28 12.60 4.76
C TYR A 34 -8.71 12.39 6.17
N SER A 35 -7.42 12.10 6.30
CA SER A 35 -6.81 11.79 7.60
C SER A 35 -6.86 12.94 8.61
N ASN A 36 -6.95 14.18 8.15
CA ASN A 36 -7.01 15.38 9.00
C ASN A 36 -8.43 15.77 9.45
N GLN A 37 -9.46 14.95 9.15
CA GLN A 37 -10.84 15.22 9.53
C GLN A 37 -11.32 14.22 10.59
N VAL A 38 -12.28 14.64 11.43
CA VAL A 38 -13.08 13.67 12.20
C VAL A 38 -13.94 12.91 11.18
N LEU A 39 -13.64 11.63 10.99
CA LEU A 39 -14.30 10.79 10.00
C LEU A 39 -15.53 10.13 10.61
N ASP A 40 -16.68 10.33 9.99
CA ASP A 40 -17.84 9.45 10.16
C ASP A 40 -17.54 8.07 9.55
N ASP A 41 -18.38 7.08 9.85
CA ASP A 41 -18.17 5.69 9.44
C ASP A 41 -18.05 5.53 7.91
N MET A 42 -18.81 6.30 7.14
CA MET A 42 -18.80 6.26 5.67
C MET A 42 -17.48 6.83 5.12
N LYS A 43 -16.96 7.92 5.70
CA LYS A 43 -15.65 8.46 5.35
C LYS A 43 -14.51 7.54 5.80
N LYS A 44 -14.66 6.83 6.92
CA LYS A 44 -13.69 5.82 7.38
C LYS A 44 -13.62 4.65 6.39
N GLU A 45 -14.75 4.15 5.91
CA GLU A 45 -14.79 3.12 4.87
C GLU A 45 -14.13 3.59 3.57
N THR A 46 -14.39 4.84 3.18
CA THR A 46 -13.76 5.46 2.00
C THR A 46 -12.24 5.55 2.15
N LEU A 47 -11.75 5.96 3.32
CA LEU A 47 -10.31 6.01 3.62
C LEU A 47 -9.67 4.62 3.52
N VAL A 48 -10.33 3.58 4.04
CA VAL A 48 -9.86 2.19 3.93
C VAL A 48 -9.75 1.76 2.47
N LYS A 49 -10.75 2.07 1.62
CA LYS A 49 -10.71 1.76 0.18
C LYS A 49 -9.55 2.49 -0.52
N LEU A 50 -9.34 3.77 -0.22
CA LEU A 50 -8.24 4.56 -0.79
C LEU A 50 -6.87 4.00 -0.38
N ILE A 51 -6.70 3.57 0.86
CA ILE A 51 -5.45 2.95 1.32
C ILE A 51 -5.22 1.60 0.61
N LYS A 52 -6.26 0.77 0.41
CA LYS A 52 -6.13 -0.48 -0.36
C LYS A 52 -5.68 -0.22 -1.80
N ILE A 53 -6.26 0.76 -2.47
CA ILE A 53 -5.86 1.13 -3.83
C ILE A 53 -4.41 1.62 -3.85
N ARG A 54 -3.99 2.44 -2.87
CA ARG A 54 -2.59 2.88 -2.78
C ARG A 54 -1.63 1.72 -2.52
N ILE A 55 -2.04 0.68 -1.78
CA ILE A 55 -1.26 -0.56 -1.63
C ILE A 55 -1.04 -1.22 -2.99
N ASP A 56 -2.08 -1.35 -3.82
CA ASP A 56 -1.95 -1.96 -5.15
C ASP A 56 -1.00 -1.15 -6.05
N VAL A 57 -1.07 0.18 -6.00
CA VAL A 57 -0.14 1.07 -6.72
C VAL A 57 1.29 0.90 -6.21
N PHE A 58 1.52 0.94 -4.90
CA PHE A 58 2.86 0.74 -4.33
C PHE A 58 3.42 -0.64 -4.65
N PHE A 59 2.58 -1.67 -4.62
CA PHE A 59 2.98 -3.02 -4.94
C PHE A 59 3.40 -3.15 -6.41
N SER A 60 2.62 -2.57 -7.34
CA SER A 60 2.95 -2.53 -8.77
C SER A 60 4.20 -1.71 -9.07
N ALA A 61 4.47 -0.69 -8.25
CA ALA A 61 5.69 0.12 -8.31
C ALA A 61 6.90 -0.52 -7.58
N GLU A 62 6.76 -1.76 -7.08
CA GLU A 62 7.78 -2.48 -6.29
C GLU A 62 8.22 -1.77 -5.00
N ARG A 63 7.38 -0.85 -4.48
CA ARG A 63 7.61 -0.10 -3.24
C ARG A 63 7.12 -0.87 -2.02
N TYR A 64 7.69 -2.05 -1.80
CA TYR A 64 7.22 -3.01 -0.78
C TYR A 64 7.27 -2.48 0.66
N HIS A 65 8.23 -1.60 0.98
CA HIS A 65 8.28 -0.99 2.31
C HIS A 65 7.05 -0.10 2.58
N ASP A 66 6.64 0.69 1.59
CA ASP A 66 5.48 1.58 1.68
C ASP A 66 4.17 0.79 1.73
N VAL A 67 4.10 -0.35 1.03
CA VAL A 67 2.99 -1.31 1.15
C VAL A 67 2.81 -1.73 2.62
N LEU A 68 3.89 -2.15 3.29
CA LEU A 68 3.83 -2.61 4.68
C LEU A 68 3.40 -1.49 5.64
N ILE A 69 3.85 -0.25 5.40
CA ILE A 69 3.40 0.92 6.18
C ILE A 69 1.88 1.10 6.07
N ASP A 70 1.33 0.98 4.86
CA ASP A 70 -0.09 1.16 4.61
C ASP A 70 -0.95 0.01 5.14
N ILE A 71 -0.44 -1.23 5.14
CA ILE A 71 -1.06 -2.36 5.81
C ILE A 71 -1.19 -2.11 7.33
N GLU A 72 -0.14 -1.58 7.97
CA GLU A 72 -0.21 -1.24 9.39
C GLU A 72 -1.21 -0.10 9.68
N LYS A 73 -1.39 0.84 8.74
CA LYS A 73 -2.47 1.84 8.84
C LYS A 73 -3.85 1.18 8.78
N LEU A 74 -4.07 0.23 7.86
CA LEU A 74 -5.35 -0.50 7.77
C LEU A 74 -5.69 -1.22 9.08
N LYS A 75 -4.71 -1.89 9.71
CA LYS A 75 -4.90 -2.56 11.00
C LYS A 75 -5.34 -1.60 12.11
N ARG A 76 -4.75 -0.40 12.16
CA ARG A 76 -5.16 0.65 13.12
C ARG A 76 -6.61 1.13 12.92
N HIS A 77 -7.14 0.99 11.71
CA HIS A 77 -8.54 1.27 11.42
C HIS A 77 -9.49 0.10 11.70
N GLY A 78 -8.97 -1.04 12.19
CA GLY A 78 -9.74 -2.22 12.55
C GLY A 78 -9.95 -3.20 11.38
N VAL A 79 -9.23 -3.02 10.27
CA VAL A 79 -9.27 -3.95 9.14
C VAL A 79 -8.44 -5.18 9.49
N LYS A 80 -9.07 -6.36 9.47
CA LYS A 80 -8.39 -7.64 9.54
C LYS A 80 -7.85 -7.99 8.16
N VAL A 81 -6.56 -7.78 7.95
CA VAL A 81 -5.93 -7.99 6.64
C VAL A 81 -5.70 -9.47 6.33
N GLU A 82 -5.69 -10.30 7.38
CA GLU A 82 -5.56 -11.76 7.30
C GLU A 82 -6.82 -12.44 6.75
N ASP A 83 -7.98 -11.77 6.84
CA ASP A 83 -9.25 -12.25 6.28
C ASP A 83 -9.40 -11.89 4.79
N ASP A 84 -8.51 -11.03 4.26
CA ASP A 84 -8.48 -10.61 2.86
C ASP A 84 -7.39 -11.40 2.12
N PRO A 85 -7.75 -12.37 1.25
CA PRO A 85 -6.77 -13.25 0.60
C PRO A 85 -5.84 -12.49 -0.35
N ASN A 86 -6.31 -11.37 -0.92
CA ASN A 86 -5.49 -10.55 -1.81
C ASN A 86 -4.41 -9.82 -1.00
N LEU A 87 -4.82 -9.15 0.09
CA LEU A 87 -3.88 -8.47 0.99
C LEU A 87 -2.90 -9.45 1.65
N SER A 88 -3.35 -10.65 2.01
CA SER A 88 -2.49 -11.68 2.61
C SER A 88 -1.35 -12.10 1.67
N SER A 89 -1.62 -12.26 0.38
CA SER A 89 -0.60 -12.55 -0.63
C SER A 89 0.38 -11.38 -0.80
N ILE A 90 -0.15 -10.16 -0.93
CA ILE A 90 0.65 -8.93 -1.06
C ILE A 90 1.56 -8.73 0.16
N ILE A 91 1.08 -9.00 1.38
CA ILE A 91 1.86 -8.92 2.61
C ILE A 91 3.05 -9.87 2.56
N LEU A 92 2.81 -11.13 2.16
CA LEU A 92 3.86 -12.16 2.13
C LEU A 92 4.95 -11.78 1.13
N GLN A 93 4.55 -11.42 -0.10
CA GLN A 93 5.46 -10.98 -1.15
C GLN A 93 6.22 -9.71 -0.75
N SER A 94 5.52 -8.71 -0.20
CA SER A 94 6.15 -7.45 0.23
C SER A 94 7.13 -7.65 1.37
N ARG A 95 6.84 -8.54 2.33
CA ARG A 95 7.78 -8.88 3.41
C ARG A 95 9.01 -9.59 2.86
N PHE A 96 8.82 -10.54 1.95
CA PHE A 96 9.93 -11.25 1.31
C PHE A 96 10.81 -10.26 0.53
N SER A 97 10.22 -9.50 -0.40
CA SER A 97 10.95 -8.55 -1.24
C SER A 97 11.55 -7.37 -0.47
N SER A 98 10.88 -6.87 0.58
CA SER A 98 11.44 -5.85 1.47
C SER A 98 12.60 -6.38 2.31
N PHE A 99 12.57 -7.66 2.71
CA PHE A 99 13.68 -8.29 3.40
C PHE A 99 14.86 -8.53 2.45
N CYS A 100 14.58 -8.94 1.21
CA CYS A 100 15.57 -9.12 0.14
C CYS A 100 16.25 -7.81 -0.30
N THR A 101 15.53 -6.70 -0.32
CA THR A 101 16.13 -5.39 -0.64
C THR A 101 16.99 -4.84 0.50
N CYS A 102 16.69 -5.20 1.76
CA CYS A 102 17.52 -4.85 2.92
C CYS A 102 18.68 -5.82 3.17
N LYS A 103 18.58 -7.08 2.74
CA LYS A 103 19.63 -8.09 2.85
C LYS A 103 20.01 -8.56 1.46
N CYS A 104 21.13 -8.06 0.94
CA CYS A 104 21.78 -8.59 -0.24
C CYS A 104 21.77 -10.13 -0.22
N ASP A 105 21.41 -10.73 -1.35
CA ASP A 105 21.24 -12.16 -1.64
C ASP A 105 19.88 -12.77 -1.29
N CYS A 106 18.89 -12.50 -2.15
CA CYS A 106 17.77 -13.42 -2.34
C CYS A 106 18.01 -14.28 -3.57
N VAL A 107 18.65 -15.43 -3.36
CA VAL A 107 18.68 -16.52 -4.33
C VAL A 107 17.43 -17.37 -4.08
N GLU A 108 16.75 -17.74 -5.16
CA GLU A 108 15.67 -18.74 -5.15
C GLU A 108 16.07 -19.98 -4.32
N GLU A 109 15.06 -20.58 -3.69
CA GLU A 109 15.10 -21.81 -2.90
C GLU A 109 15.29 -21.66 -1.37
N VAL A 110 14.15 -21.81 -0.70
CA VAL A 110 13.93 -22.35 0.64
C VAL A 110 15.15 -23.05 1.26
N LYS A 111 15.98 -22.29 2.00
CA LYS A 111 16.63 -22.76 3.24
C LYS A 111 16.77 -21.57 4.20
N ILE A 112 15.90 -21.55 5.20
CA ILE A 112 16.04 -20.66 6.35
C ILE A 112 17.24 -21.18 7.15
N GLU A 113 18.44 -20.69 6.84
CA GLU A 113 19.55 -20.71 7.79
C GLU A 113 19.75 -19.29 8.33
N GLU A 114 19.53 -19.18 9.64
CA GLU A 114 19.79 -18.00 10.44
C GLU A 114 21.23 -17.52 10.21
N ASN A 115 21.41 -16.38 9.54
CA ASN A 115 22.69 -15.68 9.65
C ASN A 115 22.52 -14.16 9.74
N LYS A 116 22.72 -13.72 10.99
CA LYS A 116 23.52 -12.57 11.45
C LYS A 116 23.61 -11.39 10.49
N CYS A 117 22.86 -10.33 10.79
CA CYS A 117 23.26 -8.97 10.43
C CYS A 117 24.23 -8.45 11.51
N LYS A 118 25.40 -7.99 11.09
CA LYS A 118 26.25 -7.07 11.88
C LYS A 118 25.79 -5.64 11.61
#